data_AF-A0A858ZRY0-F1
#
_entry.id   AF-A0A858ZRY0-F1
#
_cell.length_a   1.000
_cell.length_b   1.000
_cell.length_c   1.000
_cell.angle_alpha   90.00
_cell.angle_beta   90.00
_cell.angle_gamma   90.00
#
_symmetry.space_group_name_H-M   'P 1'
#
loop_
_entity.id
_entity.type
_entity.pdbx_description
1 polymer ?
#
loop_
_entity_poly.entity_id
_entity_poly.type
_entity_poly.pdbx_seq_one_letter_code
_entity_poly.pdbx_strand_id
1 'polypeptide(L)'
;MTKTPPTEKWLLNERAVIAGELQAIEAELERLIVRKAYLHKLLTALDEVYSLVTPVVSPVQGLVVHGHTRYGGRGNGIQWVRDMLCAAYPSALDTAALTLAAEEAFGLVHATPAQRGKFRNNSLRTALRTLLAQGEAERLHDYKGVPHRAGVWRWVPPEPAYADVVAQAEHAREHAWP
;
A
#
# COMPACT_ATOMS: atom_id res chain seq x y z
N MET A 1 3.18 -59.01 -26.85
CA MET A 1 2.70 -57.73 -26.27
C MET A 1 2.49 -56.74 -27.39
N THR A 2 1.25 -56.42 -27.70
CA THR A 2 0.87 -55.44 -28.73
C THR A 2 1.12 -54.03 -28.18
N LYS A 3 1.87 -53.20 -28.91
CA LYS A 3 2.10 -51.80 -28.54
C LYS A 3 0.79 -51.02 -28.65
N THR A 4 0.43 -50.27 -27.62
CA THR A 4 -0.72 -49.35 -27.63
C THR A 4 -0.58 -48.37 -28.78
N PRO A 5 -1.60 -48.23 -29.65
CA PRO A 5 -1.60 -47.28 -30.74
C PRO A 5 -1.27 -45.85 -30.26
N PRO A 6 -0.50 -45.06 -31.02
CA PRO A 6 -0.12 -43.70 -30.65
C PRO A 6 -1.32 -42.80 -30.27
N THR A 7 -2.46 -42.97 -30.94
CA THR A 7 -3.70 -42.23 -30.69
C THR A 7 -4.29 -42.51 -29.32
N GLU A 8 -4.29 -43.77 -28.87
CA GLU A 8 -4.77 -44.14 -27.53
C GLU A 8 -3.88 -43.56 -26.43
N LYS A 9 -2.55 -43.58 -26.66
CA LYS A 9 -1.58 -42.95 -25.74
C LYS A 9 -1.81 -41.44 -25.65
N TRP A 10 -2.05 -40.78 -26.78
CA TRP A 10 -2.33 -39.34 -26.81
C TRP A 10 -3.63 -39.01 -26.06
N LEU A 11 -4.73 -39.74 -26.32
CA LEU A 11 -6.00 -39.52 -25.63
C LEU A 11 -5.90 -39.70 -24.10
N LEU A 12 -5.13 -40.70 -23.64
CA LEU A 12 -4.87 -40.90 -22.22
C LEU A 12 -4.10 -39.72 -21.60
N ASN A 13 -3.13 -39.16 -22.32
CA ASN A 13 -2.38 -37.99 -21.90
C ASN A 13 -3.28 -36.76 -21.78
N GLU A 14 -4.07 -36.46 -22.81
CA GLU A 14 -4.99 -35.31 -22.79
C GLU A 14 -6.01 -35.41 -21.66
N ARG A 15 -6.57 -36.60 -21.43
CA ARG A 15 -7.48 -36.84 -20.29
C ARG A 15 -6.78 -36.58 -18.95
N ALA A 16 -5.52 -36.98 -18.80
CA ALA A 16 -4.76 -36.76 -17.57
C ALA A 16 -4.46 -35.27 -17.34
N VAL A 17 -4.15 -34.52 -18.40
CA VAL A 17 -3.95 -33.06 -18.35
C VAL A 17 -5.23 -32.37 -17.89
N ILE A 18 -6.36 -32.66 -18.53
CA ILE A 18 -7.67 -32.07 -18.18
C ILE A 18 -8.06 -32.42 -16.73
N ALA A 19 -7.81 -33.66 -16.29
CA ALA A 19 -8.09 -34.06 -14.92
C ALA A 19 -7.24 -33.28 -13.89
N GLY A 20 -5.96 -33.02 -14.21
CA GLY A 20 -5.08 -32.20 -13.37
C GLY A 20 -5.51 -30.75 -13.30
N GLU A 21 -5.94 -30.16 -14.42
CA GLU A 21 -6.50 -28.80 -14.45
C GLU A 21 -7.75 -28.69 -13.58
N LEU A 22 -8.66 -29.67 -13.67
CA LEU A 22 -9.87 -29.71 -12.86
C LEU A 22 -9.54 -29.78 -11.37
N GLN A 23 -8.60 -30.64 -10.98
CA GLN A 23 -8.16 -30.77 -9.60
C GLN A 23 -7.54 -29.47 -9.05
N ALA A 24 -6.78 -28.75 -9.86
CA ALA A 24 -6.21 -27.46 -9.47
C ALA A 24 -7.30 -26.40 -9.22
N ILE A 25 -8.34 -26.38 -10.08
CA ILE A 25 -9.49 -25.47 -9.91
C ILE A 25 -10.27 -25.83 -8.64
N GLU A 26 -10.50 -27.11 -8.36
CA GLU A 26 -11.18 -27.57 -7.15
C GLU A 26 -10.44 -27.14 -5.88
N ALA A 27 -9.11 -27.30 -5.85
CA ALA A 27 -8.29 -26.86 -4.73
C ALA A 27 -8.35 -25.34 -4.51
N GLU A 28 -8.35 -24.56 -5.61
CA GLU A 28 -8.48 -23.11 -5.52
C GLU A 28 -9.88 -22.69 -5.05
N LEU A 29 -10.93 -23.39 -5.50
CA LEU A 29 -12.30 -23.16 -5.03
C LEU A 29 -12.41 -23.40 -3.52
N GLU A 30 -11.83 -24.49 -3.02
CA GLU A 30 -11.83 -24.81 -1.59
C GLU A 30 -11.12 -23.72 -0.78
N ARG A 31 -9.94 -23.28 -1.24
CA ARG A 31 -9.20 -22.16 -0.63
C ARG A 31 -10.04 -20.88 -0.57
N LEU A 32 -10.73 -20.55 -1.66
CA LEU A 32 -11.58 -19.36 -1.74
C LEU A 32 -12.81 -19.47 -0.83
N ILE A 33 -13.41 -20.66 -0.69
CA ILE A 33 -14.52 -20.92 0.24
C ILE A 33 -14.07 -20.67 1.68
N VAL A 34 -12.91 -21.21 2.08
CA VAL A 34 -12.34 -20.97 3.42
C VAL A 34 -12.09 -19.49 3.66
N ARG A 35 -11.49 -18.80 2.68
CA ARG A 35 -11.22 -17.35 2.79
C ARG A 35 -12.50 -16.53 2.91
N LYS A 36 -13.53 -16.85 2.12
CA LYS A 36 -14.86 -16.22 2.20
C LYS A 36 -15.45 -16.39 3.59
N ALA A 37 -15.42 -17.60 4.15
CA ALA A 37 -15.94 -17.87 5.50
C ALA A 37 -15.21 -17.04 6.57
N TYR A 38 -13.88 -16.92 6.47
CA TYR A 38 -13.09 -16.08 7.38
C TYR A 38 -13.47 -14.59 7.28
N LEU A 39 -13.55 -14.04 6.07
CA LEU A 39 -13.92 -12.64 5.86
C LEU A 39 -15.34 -12.35 6.36
N HIS A 40 -16.26 -13.30 6.20
CA HIS A 40 -17.61 -13.18 6.72
C HIS A 40 -17.62 -13.10 8.25
N LYS A 41 -16.86 -13.96 8.94
CA LYS A 41 -16.72 -13.91 10.40
C LYS A 41 -16.16 -12.56 10.88
N LEU A 42 -15.14 -12.02 10.21
CA LEU A 42 -14.59 -10.71 10.54
C LEU A 42 -15.61 -9.60 10.36
N LEU A 43 -16.40 -9.63 9.27
CA LEU A 43 -17.43 -8.64 9.03
C LEU A 43 -18.47 -8.65 10.16
N THR A 44 -18.97 -9.83 10.54
CA THR A 44 -19.92 -9.97 11.65
C THR A 44 -19.36 -9.43 12.96
N ALA A 45 -18.11 -9.74 13.29
CA ALA A 45 -17.47 -9.24 14.52
C ALA A 45 -17.35 -7.69 14.51
N LEU A 46 -17.06 -7.09 13.36
CA LEU A 46 -17.02 -5.64 13.21
C LEU A 46 -18.41 -5.01 13.37
N ASP A 47 -19.45 -5.65 12.81
CA ASP A 47 -20.84 -5.19 12.96
C ASP A 47 -21.28 -5.24 14.44
N GLU A 48 -20.92 -6.28 15.17
CA GLU A 48 -21.17 -6.41 16.61
C GLU A 48 -20.49 -5.28 17.40
N VAL A 49 -19.19 -5.04 17.18
CA VAL A 49 -18.46 -3.94 17.83
C VAL A 49 -19.06 -2.59 17.47
N TYR A 50 -19.41 -2.38 16.20
CA TYR A 50 -20.02 -1.13 15.75
C TYR A 50 -21.35 -0.85 16.46
N SER A 51 -22.18 -1.88 16.65
CA SER A 51 -23.46 -1.78 17.37
C SER A 51 -23.31 -1.36 18.83
N LEU A 52 -22.22 -1.77 19.50
CA LEU A 52 -21.94 -1.40 20.89
C LEU A 52 -21.54 0.07 21.05
N VAL A 53 -20.87 0.63 20.04
CA VAL A 53 -20.35 2.00 20.07
C VAL A 53 -21.36 3.01 19.54
N THR A 54 -22.27 2.61 18.66
CA THR A 54 -23.22 3.52 17.99
C THR A 54 -24.67 2.99 18.07
N PRO A 55 -25.40 3.24 19.18
CA PRO A 55 -26.74 2.66 19.39
C PRO A 55 -27.86 3.26 18.51
N VAL A 56 -27.58 4.33 17.76
CA VAL A 56 -28.58 5.00 16.90
C VAL A 56 -28.02 5.18 15.50
N VAL A 57 -28.13 4.15 14.65
CA VAL A 57 -27.93 4.28 13.20
C VAL A 57 -29.00 3.46 12.49
N SER A 58 -29.79 4.14 11.67
CA SER A 58 -30.70 3.51 10.69
C SER A 58 -29.90 2.54 9.81
N PRO A 59 -30.47 1.44 9.27
CA PRO A 59 -29.72 0.47 8.48
C PRO A 59 -29.18 1.14 7.20
N VAL A 60 -27.99 1.71 7.28
CA VAL A 60 -27.26 2.19 6.12
C VAL A 60 -26.84 0.92 5.38
N GLN A 61 -27.42 0.70 4.19
CA GLN A 61 -26.89 -0.27 3.26
C GLN A 61 -25.40 0.01 3.11
N GLY A 62 -24.56 -0.84 3.70
CA GLY A 62 -23.13 -0.66 3.71
C GLY A 62 -22.65 -0.48 2.27
N LEU A 63 -22.11 0.70 1.96
CA LEU A 63 -21.50 0.94 0.65
C LEU A 63 -20.36 -0.09 0.50
N VAL A 64 -20.44 -0.95 -0.51
CA VAL A 64 -19.40 -1.96 -0.80
C VAL A 64 -18.16 -1.22 -1.30
N VAL A 65 -17.28 -0.83 -0.37
CA VAL A 65 -16.00 -0.21 -0.70
C VAL A 65 -15.02 -1.31 -1.09
N HIS A 66 -14.56 -1.27 -2.34
CA HIS A 66 -13.50 -2.17 -2.79
C HIS A 66 -12.19 -1.75 -2.11
N GLY A 67 -11.65 -2.60 -1.23
CA GLY A 67 -10.36 -2.34 -0.60
C GLY A 67 -9.30 -2.11 -1.68
N HIS A 68 -8.59 -0.97 -1.61
CA HIS A 68 -7.41 -0.74 -2.43
C HIS A 68 -6.29 -1.68 -1.97
N THR A 69 -6.27 -2.91 -2.49
CA THR A 69 -5.25 -3.94 -2.20
C THR A 69 -3.85 -3.54 -2.69
N ARG A 70 -3.75 -2.53 -3.56
CA ARG A 70 -2.50 -2.13 -4.20
C ARG A 70 -1.41 -1.64 -3.23
N TYR A 71 -1.80 -1.17 -2.03
CA TYR A 71 -0.86 -0.68 -1.02
C TYR A 71 -1.09 -1.32 0.37
N GLY A 72 -1.86 -2.41 0.45
CA GLY A 72 -2.16 -3.10 1.71
C GLY A 72 -3.24 -2.46 2.60
N GLY A 73 -3.94 -1.42 2.12
CA GLY A 73 -5.01 -0.76 2.87
C GLY A 73 -5.18 0.73 2.53
N ARG A 74 -6.24 1.34 3.06
CA ARG A 74 -6.44 2.80 2.98
C ARG A 74 -5.41 3.48 3.90
N GLY A 75 -4.70 4.48 3.39
CA GLY A 75 -3.72 5.25 4.18
C GLY A 75 -2.29 4.71 4.13
N ASN A 76 -2.08 3.44 3.80
CA ASN A 76 -0.72 2.87 3.72
C ASN A 76 0.17 3.58 2.70
N GLY A 77 -0.39 3.99 1.55
CA GLY A 77 0.38 4.73 0.55
C GLY A 77 0.90 6.07 1.06
N ILE A 78 0.12 6.80 1.86
CA ILE A 78 0.58 8.07 2.44
C ILE A 78 1.53 7.83 3.62
N GLN A 79 1.27 6.82 4.45
CA GLN A 79 2.17 6.44 5.53
C GLN A 79 3.55 6.03 5.01
N TRP A 80 3.61 5.22 3.96
CA TRP A 80 4.88 4.82 3.36
C TRP A 80 5.66 6.01 2.77
N VAL A 81 4.98 6.96 2.12
CA VAL A 81 5.64 8.19 1.63
C VAL A 81 6.20 9.00 2.80
N ARG A 82 5.45 9.11 3.90
CA ARG A 82 5.92 9.76 5.14
C ARG A 82 7.17 9.07 5.68
N ASP A 83 7.13 7.75 5.83
CA ASP A 83 8.26 6.97 6.36
C ASP A 83 9.50 7.12 5.48
N MET A 84 9.33 7.14 4.15
CA MET A 84 10.43 7.35 3.20
C MET A 84 11.04 8.75 3.29
N LEU A 85 10.21 9.79 3.40
CA LEU A 85 10.73 11.15 3.55
C LEU A 85 11.43 11.32 4.91
N CYS A 86 10.87 10.74 5.97
CA CYS A 86 11.46 10.77 7.30
C CYS A 86 12.83 10.05 7.32
N ALA A 87 12.92 8.85 6.75
CA ALA A 87 14.17 8.09 6.66
C ALA A 87 15.23 8.75 5.78
N ALA A 88 14.81 9.48 4.74
CA ALA A 88 15.72 10.21 3.86
C ALA A 88 16.22 11.53 4.45
N TYR A 89 15.55 12.07 5.48
CA TYR A 89 15.95 13.32 6.12
C TYR A 89 17.41 13.24 6.63
N PRO A 90 18.26 14.27 6.38
CA PRO A 90 17.95 15.61 5.89
C PRO A 90 17.92 15.77 4.36
N SER A 91 18.10 14.69 3.60
CA SER A 91 18.10 14.72 2.14
C SER A 91 16.69 14.83 1.56
N ALA A 92 16.62 15.31 0.32
CA ALA A 92 15.36 15.41 -0.42
C ALA A 92 15.23 14.26 -1.44
N LEU A 93 14.00 13.81 -1.67
CA LEU A 93 13.67 12.78 -2.64
C LEU A 93 12.89 13.37 -3.81
N ASP A 94 13.22 12.93 -5.02
CA ASP A 94 12.43 13.25 -6.19
C ASP A 94 11.27 12.26 -6.40
N THR A 95 10.26 12.70 -7.14
CA THR A 95 9.05 11.90 -7.37
C THR A 95 9.33 10.64 -8.21
N ALA A 96 10.38 10.63 -9.04
CA ALA A 96 10.75 9.46 -9.84
C ALA A 96 11.43 8.38 -8.98
N ALA A 97 12.31 8.78 -8.06
CA ALA A 97 12.92 7.92 -7.05
C ALA A 97 11.85 7.30 -6.15
N LEU A 98 10.89 8.11 -5.66
CA LEU A 98 9.73 7.60 -4.91
C LEU A 98 8.87 6.64 -5.74
N THR A 99 8.81 6.81 -7.06
CA THR A 99 8.07 5.89 -7.94
C THR A 99 8.75 4.53 -8.02
N LEU A 100 10.07 4.50 -8.19
CA LEU A 100 10.85 3.26 -8.24
C LEU A 100 10.81 2.53 -6.89
N ALA A 101 11.02 3.25 -5.79
CA ALA A 101 10.95 2.68 -4.45
C ALA A 101 9.56 2.13 -4.13
N ALA A 102 8.48 2.75 -4.62
CA ALA A 102 7.12 2.24 -4.45
C ALA A 102 6.84 1.00 -5.30
N GLU A 103 7.42 0.92 -6.51
CA GLU A 103 7.32 -0.28 -7.35
C GLU A 103 7.93 -1.49 -6.64
N GLU A 104 9.09 -1.31 -6.01
CA GLU A 104 9.75 -2.34 -5.22
C GLU A 104 8.98 -2.68 -3.93
N ALA A 105 8.67 -1.68 -3.11
CA ALA A 105 8.06 -1.88 -1.80
C ALA A 105 6.65 -2.49 -1.85
N PHE A 106 5.88 -2.20 -2.90
CA PHE A 106 4.52 -2.71 -3.08
C PHE A 106 4.38 -3.77 -4.17
N GLY A 107 5.49 -4.18 -4.80
CA GLY A 107 5.48 -5.15 -5.91
C GLY A 107 4.65 -4.68 -7.12
N LEU A 108 4.70 -3.39 -7.46
CA LEU A 108 3.93 -2.83 -8.56
C LEU A 108 4.64 -3.03 -9.89
N VAL A 109 3.94 -3.58 -10.87
CA VAL A 109 4.44 -3.69 -12.24
C VAL A 109 3.73 -2.66 -13.14
N HIS A 110 4.43 -1.59 -13.50
CA HIS A 110 3.98 -0.62 -14.50
C HIS A 110 4.61 -0.93 -15.86
N ALA A 111 3.89 -1.70 -16.69
CA ALA A 111 4.37 -2.16 -18.00
C ALA A 111 4.59 -1.03 -19.01
N THR A 112 3.91 0.12 -18.84
CA THR A 112 4.05 1.26 -19.76
C THR A 112 4.37 2.57 -19.03
N PRO A 113 5.07 3.53 -19.70
CA PRO A 113 5.29 4.87 -19.17
C PRO A 113 3.99 5.60 -18.80
N ALA A 114 2.90 5.35 -19.54
CA ALA A 114 1.58 5.93 -19.28
C ALA A 114 0.98 5.41 -17.95
N GLN A 115 1.12 4.11 -17.66
CA GLN A 115 0.68 3.52 -16.40
C GLN A 115 1.47 4.09 -15.21
N ARG A 116 2.81 4.18 -15.36
CA ARG A 116 3.68 4.80 -14.35
C ARG A 116 3.34 6.27 -14.12
N GLY A 117 3.03 7.01 -15.18
CA GLY A 117 2.55 8.39 -15.11
C GLY A 117 1.22 8.53 -14.36
N LYS A 118 0.26 7.64 -14.60
CA LYS A 118 -1.01 7.59 -13.85
C LYS A 118 -0.78 7.34 -12.36
N PHE A 119 0.08 6.37 -12.01
CA PHE A 119 0.43 6.10 -10.62
C PHE A 119 1.05 7.32 -9.92
N ARG A 120 2.04 7.95 -10.57
CA ARG A 120 2.66 9.17 -10.05
C ARG A 120 1.66 10.29 -9.80
N ASN A 121 0.75 10.53 -10.75
CA ASN A 121 -0.19 11.64 -10.67
C ASN A 121 -1.33 11.40 -9.67
N ASN A 122 -1.84 10.17 -9.59
CA ASN A 122 -3.05 9.87 -8.82
C ASN A 122 -2.75 9.37 -7.41
N SER A 123 -1.60 8.72 -7.20
CA SER A 123 -1.22 8.16 -5.91
C SER A 123 -0.14 8.98 -5.22
N LEU A 124 1.08 9.03 -5.78
CA LEU A 124 2.21 9.69 -5.12
C LEU A 124 2.02 11.20 -4.98
N ARG A 125 1.62 11.89 -6.04
CA ARG A 125 1.39 13.34 -6.00
C ARG A 125 0.24 13.71 -5.05
N THR A 126 -0.80 12.88 -4.97
CA THR A 126 -1.90 13.08 -4.01
C THR A 126 -1.38 12.93 -2.58
N ALA A 127 -0.63 11.86 -2.28
CA ALA A 127 -0.04 11.65 -0.95
C ALA A 127 0.90 12.79 -0.54
N LEU A 128 1.81 13.20 -1.42
CA LEU A 128 2.75 14.30 -1.19
C LEU A 128 2.04 15.64 -0.98
N ARG A 129 0.96 15.90 -1.71
CA ARG A 129 0.12 17.10 -1.49
C ARG A 129 -0.59 17.06 -0.14
N THR A 130 -1.03 15.89 0.31
CA THR A 130 -1.61 15.75 1.65
C THR A 130 -0.57 16.00 2.74
N LEU A 131 0.63 15.43 2.64
CA LEU A 131 1.72 15.69 3.59
C LEU A 131 2.15 17.16 3.60
N LEU A 132 2.19 17.80 2.43
CA LEU A 132 2.43 19.24 2.31
C LEU A 132 1.34 20.06 3.02
N ALA A 133 0.08 19.71 2.84
CA ALA A 133 -1.04 20.39 3.50
C ALA A 133 -1.04 20.18 5.02
N GLN A 134 -0.45 19.07 5.49
CA GLN A 134 -0.27 18.75 6.91
C GLN A 134 0.97 19.41 7.52
N GLY A 135 1.81 20.07 6.73
CA GLY A 135 3.06 20.67 7.19
C GLY A 135 4.19 19.66 7.47
N GLU A 136 4.01 18.40 7.10
CA GLU A 136 4.95 17.31 7.34
C GLU A 136 6.01 17.18 6.24
N ALA A 137 5.76 17.75 5.06
CA ALA A 137 6.70 17.75 3.95
C ALA A 137 6.76 19.13 3.29
N GLU A 138 7.94 19.52 2.83
CA GLU A 138 8.15 20.73 2.06
C GLU A 138 8.55 20.41 0.62
N ARG A 139 8.26 21.36 -0.27
CA ARG A 139 8.49 21.25 -1.70
C ARG A 139 9.70 22.09 -2.08
N LEU A 140 10.79 21.45 -2.52
CA LEU A 140 12.05 22.15 -2.85
C LEU A 140 12.20 22.50 -4.35
N HIS A 141 11.12 22.48 -5.11
CA HIS A 141 11.14 22.81 -6.53
C HIS A 141 10.12 23.88 -6.85
N ASP A 142 10.49 24.81 -7.72
CA ASP A 142 9.62 25.88 -8.18
C ASP A 142 8.50 25.30 -9.07
N TYR A 143 7.25 25.58 -8.72
CA TYR A 143 6.10 25.18 -9.53
C TYR A 143 5.99 26.01 -10.82
N LYS A 144 6.52 27.24 -10.82
CA LYS A 144 6.48 28.16 -11.96
C LYS A 144 7.61 27.91 -12.96
N GLY A 145 8.69 27.25 -12.53
CA GLY A 145 9.85 26.93 -13.35
C GLY A 145 9.79 25.51 -13.94
N VAL A 146 9.54 25.43 -15.25
CA VAL A 146 9.66 24.23 -16.11
C VAL A 146 8.68 23.07 -15.77
N PRO A 147 7.63 22.86 -16.60
CA PRO A 147 6.58 21.85 -16.40
C PRO A 147 7.05 20.39 -16.26
N HIS A 148 8.31 20.09 -16.61
CA HIS A 148 8.85 18.74 -16.73
C HIS A 148 9.88 18.35 -15.66
N ARG A 149 10.20 19.23 -14.71
CA ARG A 149 11.14 18.88 -13.63
C ARG A 149 10.45 17.96 -12.62
N ALA A 150 11.09 16.84 -12.30
CA ALA A 150 10.59 15.91 -11.29
C ALA A 150 10.46 16.65 -9.95
N GLY A 151 9.32 16.45 -9.27
CA GLY A 151 9.08 17.17 -8.02
C GLY A 151 9.98 16.67 -6.91
N VAL A 152 10.75 17.57 -6.31
CA VAL A 152 11.63 17.31 -5.16
C VAL A 152 10.94 17.68 -3.86
N TRP A 153 11.01 16.77 -2.88
CA TRP A 153 10.30 16.84 -1.61
C TRP A 153 11.24 16.49 -0.45
N ARG A 154 11.06 17.16 0.69
CA ARG A 154 11.85 16.91 1.91
C ARG A 154 10.91 16.82 3.10
N TRP A 155 11.27 15.99 4.07
CA TRP A 155 10.58 15.90 5.35
C TRP A 155 10.77 17.18 6.17
N VAL A 156 9.71 17.64 6.82
CA VAL A 156 9.76 18.71 7.81
C VAL A 156 9.65 18.05 9.19
N PRO A 157 10.74 18.01 9.98
CA PRO A 157 10.65 17.48 11.33
C PRO A 157 9.65 18.31 12.15
N PRO A 158 8.82 17.66 12.98
CA PRO A 158 7.92 18.39 13.86
C PRO A 158 8.74 19.35 14.73
N GLU A 159 8.25 20.57 14.93
CA GLU A 159 8.84 21.46 15.93
C GLU A 159 8.83 20.72 17.27
N PRO A 160 9.98 20.62 17.97
CA PRO A 160 10.01 19.96 19.26
C PRO A 160 9.01 20.67 20.18
N ALA A 161 8.16 19.92 20.86
CA ALA A 161 7.26 20.51 21.82
C ALA A 161 8.10 21.22 22.89
N TYR A 162 7.60 22.33 23.44
CA TYR A 162 8.33 23.07 24.48
C TYR A 162 8.81 22.14 25.62
N ALA A 163 8.03 21.12 25.97
CA ALA A 163 8.40 20.09 26.93
C ALA A 163 9.64 19.27 26.54
N ASP A 164 9.80 18.95 25.25
CA ASP A 164 10.98 18.22 24.74
C ASP A 164 12.22 19.11 24.77
N VAL A 165 12.07 20.39 24.45
CA VAL A 165 13.16 21.38 24.56
C VAL A 165 13.59 21.57 26.02
N VAL A 166 12.63 21.61 26.95
CA VAL A 166 12.91 21.69 28.39
C VAL A 166 13.61 20.43 28.88
N ALA A 167 13.10 19.24 28.54
CA ALA A 167 13.72 17.97 28.93
C ALA A 167 15.15 17.83 28.36
N GLN A 168 15.37 18.29 27.13
CA GLN A 168 16.69 18.27 26.48
C GLN A 168 17.66 19.29 27.09
N ALA A 169 17.16 20.46 27.52
CA ALA A 169 17.93 21.45 28.26
C ALA A 169 18.25 20.99 29.70
N GLU A 170 17.35 20.29 30.37
CA GLU A 170 17.57 19.69 31.69
C GLU A 170 18.59 18.54 31.62
N HIS A 171 18.44 17.63 30.65
CA HIS A 171 19.40 16.56 30.41
C HIS A 171 20.80 17.10 30.03
N ALA A 172 20.86 18.17 29.23
CA ALA A 172 22.12 18.85 28.90
C ALA A 172 22.75 19.56 30.10
N ARG A 173 21.97 20.04 31.08
CA ARG A 173 22.48 20.61 32.34
C ARG A 173 22.99 19.53 33.29
N GLU A 174 22.32 18.38 33.37
CA GLU A 174 22.73 17.25 34.20
C GLU A 174 23.97 16.54 33.68
N HIS A 175 24.20 16.58 32.36
CA HIS A 175 25.34 15.94 31.69
C HIS A 175 26.37 16.94 31.15
N ALA A 176 26.22 18.24 31.47
CA ALA A 176 27.31 19.21 31.33
C ALA A 176 28.34 18.90 32.42
N TRP A 177 29.38 18.14 32.06
CA TRP A 177 30.49 17.79 32.94
C TRP A 177 31.34 19.06 33.26
N PRO A 178 32.00 19.11 34.43
CA PRO A 178 32.27 20.26 35.30
C PRO A 178 33.39 21.20 34.86
#